data_AF-B8D2Q4-F1
#
_entry.id   AF-B8D2Q4-F1
#
_cell.length_a   1.000
_cell.length_b   1.000
_cell.length_c   1.000
_cell.angle_alpha   90.00
_cell.angle_beta   90.00
_cell.angle_gamma   90.00
#
_symmetry.space_group_name_H-M   'P 1'
#
loop_
_entity.id
_entity.type
_entity.pdbx_description
1 polymer ?
#
loop_
_entity_poly.entity_id
_entity_poly.type
_entity_poly.pdbx_seq_one_letter_code
_entity_poly.pdbx_strand_id
1 'polypeptide(L)' 'MEPNFRILEDEKKLGSGQADIYGIDGNGRPVIVKLKRVPASREAVLQLYGYVKSYEAKYGRRPRGILVAPSFSPSAIEAL' A
#
# COMPACT_ATOMS: atom_id res chain seq x y z
N MET A 1 -3.67 5.15 11.90
CA MET A 1 -3.88 3.70 11.63
C MET A 1 -5.26 3.30 12.12
N GLU A 2 -5.83 2.25 11.54
CA GLU A 2 -7.18 1.78 11.88
C GLU A 2 -7.16 0.79 13.06
N PRO A 3 -8.24 0.70 13.85
CA PRO A 3 -8.37 -0.31 14.89
C PRO A 3 -8.24 -1.73 14.35
N ASN A 4 -7.64 -2.63 15.13
CA ASN A 4 -7.47 -4.04 14.80
C ASN A 4 -6.63 -4.34 13.55
N PHE A 5 -5.87 -3.37 13.04
CA PHE A 5 -4.85 -3.63 12.04
C PHE A 5 -3.67 -4.38 12.67
N ARG A 6 -3.36 -5.57 12.15
CA ARG A 6 -2.25 -6.40 12.61
C ARG A 6 -1.16 -6.42 11.55
N ILE A 7 0.01 -5.91 11.91
CA ILE A 7 1.22 -5.98 11.10
C ILE A 7 1.72 -7.44 11.13
N LEU A 8 2.01 -7.99 9.95
CA LEU A 8 2.53 -9.34 9.79
C LEU A 8 3.97 -9.35 9.29
N GLU A 9 4.31 -8.44 8.38
CA GLU A 9 5.64 -8.33 7.79
C GLU A 9 5.98 -6.86 7.57
N ASP A 10 7.18 -6.48 7.97
CA ASP A 10 7.84 -5.26 7.49
C ASP A 10 8.59 -5.59 6.18
N GLU A 11 8.65 -4.63 5.25
CA GLU A 11 9.37 -4.76 3.98
C GLU A 11 8.96 -5.95 3.10
N LYS A 12 7.65 -6.16 2.92
CA LYS A 12 7.14 -7.26 2.10
C LYS A 12 7.53 -7.10 0.63
N LYS A 13 8.25 -8.10 0.10
CA LYS A 13 8.58 -8.21 -1.33
C LYS A 13 7.33 -8.42 -2.20
N LEU A 14 7.12 -7.54 -3.17
CA LEU A 14 5.99 -7.55 -4.10
C LEU A 14 6.45 -7.16 -5.50
N GLY A 15 6.37 -8.12 -6.43
CA GLY A 15 6.88 -7.93 -7.79
C GLY A 15 8.36 -7.55 -7.77
N SER A 16 8.71 -6.44 -8.40
CA SER A 16 10.06 -5.90 -8.48
C SER A 16 10.47 -4.99 -7.30
N GLY A 17 9.59 -4.79 -6.30
CA GLY A 17 9.87 -3.89 -5.18
C GLY A 17 9.40 -4.42 -3.84
N GLN A 18 9.32 -3.50 -2.86
CA GLN A 18 8.86 -3.82 -1.51
C GLN A 18 7.87 -2.78 -0.99
N ALA A 19 6.79 -3.27 -0.39
CA ALA A 19 5.92 -2.45 0.45
C ALA A 19 6.52 -2.31 1.84
N ASP A 20 6.27 -1.19 2.51
CA ASP A 20 6.93 -0.91 3.78
C ASP A 20 6.32 -1.73 4.90
N ILE A 21 4.99 -1.91 4.89
CA ILE A 21 4.25 -2.74 5.84
C ILE A 21 3.23 -3.60 5.10
N TYR A 22 3.10 -4.84 5.54
CA TYR A 22 2.00 -5.73 5.18
C TYR A 22 1.30 -6.26 6.43
N GLY A 23 -0.02 -6.34 6.36
CA GLY A 23 -0.82 -6.83 7.46
C GLY A 23 -2.22 -7.24 7.06
N ILE A 24 -3.08 -7.37 8.07
CA ILE A 24 -4.48 -7.77 7.94
C ILE A 24 -5.34 -6.80 8.77
N ASP A 25 -6.42 -6.29 8.18
CA ASP A 25 -7.39 -5.45 8.89
C ASP A 25 -8.31 -6.27 9.82
N GLY A 26 -9.15 -5.58 10.60
CA GLY A 26 -10.10 -6.22 11.52
C GLY A 26 -11.11 -7.16 10.86
N ASN A 27 -11.28 -7.07 9.54
CA ASN A 27 -12.18 -7.94 8.76
C ASN A 27 -11.43 -9.10 8.07
N GLY A 28 -10.15 -9.31 8.38
CA GLY A 28 -9.35 -10.35 7.73
C GLY A 28 -8.84 -9.97 6.32
N ARG A 29 -9.02 -8.72 5.87
CA ARG A 29 -8.59 -8.30 4.52
C ARG A 29 -7.10 -7.94 4.52
N PRO A 30 -6.32 -8.37 3.52
CA PRO A 30 -4.94 -7.97 3.39
C PRO A 30 -4.79 -6.47 3.16
N VAL A 31 -3.78 -5.88 3.81
CA VAL A 31 -3.45 -4.46 3.69
C VAL A 31 -1.97 -4.34 3.33
N ILE A 32 -1.70 -3.50 2.34
CA ILE A 32 -0.37 -3.09 1.92
C ILE A 32 -0.25 -1.61 2.21
N VAL A 33 0.77 -1.21 2.98
CA VAL A 33 1.01 0.19 3.31
C VAL A 33 2.33 0.65 2.68
N LYS A 34 2.28 1.82 2.07
CA LYS A 34 3.47 2.56 1.62
C LYS A 34 3.58 3.86 2.38
N LEU A 35 4.76 4.13 2.93
CA LEU A 35 5.09 5.32 3.69
C LEU A 35 5.97 6.25 2.83
N LYS A 36 5.67 7.54 2.87
CA LYS A 36 6.52 8.59 2.29
C LYS A 36 6.79 9.64 3.37
N ARG A 37 8.06 10.02 3.51
CA ARG A 37 8.50 11.09 4.43
C ARG A 37 8.31 12.50 3.84
N VAL A 38 7.96 12.57 2.56
CA VAL A 38 7.77 13.78 1.77
C VAL A 38 6.38 13.73 1.10
N PRO A 39 5.86 14.84 0.54
CA PRO A 39 4.59 14.81 -0.18
C PRO A 39 4.56 13.68 -1.22
N ALA A 40 3.48 12.90 -1.22
CA ALA A 40 3.30 11.82 -2.17
C ALA A 40 2.96 12.38 -3.55
N SER A 41 3.65 11.88 -4.58
CA SER A 41 3.41 12.19 -5.99
C SER A 41 2.56 11.12 -6.67
N ARG A 42 2.17 11.37 -7.92
CA ARG A 42 1.47 10.40 -8.78
C ARG A 42 2.22 9.07 -8.89
N GLU A 43 3.54 9.11 -8.94
CA GLU A 43 4.40 7.92 -9.01
C GLU A 43 4.28 7.07 -7.73
N ALA A 44 4.09 7.69 -6.56
CA ALA A 44 3.88 6.95 -5.31
C ALA A 44 2.55 6.17 -5.32
N VAL A 45 1.50 6.74 -5.92
CA VAL A 45 0.21 6.08 -6.10
C VAL A 45 0.33 4.91 -7.07
N LEU A 46 0.98 5.13 -8.23
CA LEU A 46 1.21 4.08 -9.23
C LEU A 46 2.08 2.93 -8.68
N GLN A 47 3.07 3.25 -7.85
CA GLN A 47 3.89 2.25 -7.16
C GLN A 47 3.03 1.37 -6.24
N LEU A 48 2.18 1.98 -5.41
CA LEU A 48 1.26 1.23 -4.54
C LEU A 48 0.27 0.39 -5.35
N TYR A 49 -0.26 0.93 -6.45
CA TYR A 49 -1.13 0.19 -7.36
C TYR A 49 -0.44 -1.05 -7.94
N GLY A 50 0.83 -0.92 -8.35
CA GLY A 50 1.65 -2.04 -8.82
C GLY A 50 1.82 -3.13 -7.76
N TYR A 51 1.98 -2.77 -6.48
CA TYR A 51 2.04 -3.73 -5.38
C TYR A 51 0.71 -4.42 -5.13
N VAL A 52 -0.41 -3.69 -5.15
CA VAL A 52 -1.76 -4.26 -5.05
C VAL A 52 -1.98 -5.29 -6.16
N LYS A 53 -1.62 -4.95 -7.41
CA LYS A 53 -1.74 -5.85 -8.57
C LYS A 53 -0.83 -7.07 -8.48
N SER A 54 0.43 -6.87 -8.06
CA SER A 54 1.38 -7.97 -7.88
C SER A 54 0.90 -8.96 -6.80
N TYR A 55 0.32 -8.45 -5.71
CA TYR A 55 -0.28 -9.27 -4.68
C TYR A 55 -1.52 -10.01 -5.20
N GLU A 56 -2.43 -9.30 -5.86
CA GLU A 56 -3.66 -9.87 -6.43
C GLU A 56 -3.35 -11.03 -7.39
N ALA A 57 -2.37 -10.85 -8.28
CA ALA A 57 -1.92 -11.88 -9.20
C ALA A 57 -1.32 -13.11 -8.49
N LYS A 58 -0.58 -12.90 -7.39
CA LYS A 58 0.08 -13.99 -6.65
C LYS A 58 -0.86 -14.78 -5.73
N TYR A 59 -1.81 -14.10 -5.09
CA TYR A 59 -2.62 -14.67 -4.01
C TYR A 59 -4.11 -14.79 -4.36
N GLY A 60 -4.53 -14.37 -5.56
CA GLY A 60 -5.91 -14.46 -6.03
C GLY A 60 -6.92 -13.59 -5.26
N ARG A 61 -6.44 -12.66 -4.42
CA ARG A 61 -7.27 -11.77 -3.62
C ARG A 61 -6.71 -10.36 -3.64
N ARG A 62 -7.57 -9.37 -3.83
CA ARG A 62 -7.17 -7.97 -3.91
C ARG A 62 -6.96 -7.38 -2.50
N PRO A 63 -5.75 -6.89 -2.17
CA PRO A 63 -5.50 -6.22 -0.90
C PRO A 63 -6.03 -4.78 -0.93
N ARG A 64 -6.21 -4.18 0.25
CA ARG A 64 -6.31 -2.73 0.41
C ARG A 64 -4.92 -2.10 0.28
N GLY A 65 -4.79 -1.06 -0.53
CA GLY A 65 -3.59 -0.21 -0.55
C GLY A 65 -3.80 1.02 0.33
N ILE A 66 -2.82 1.33 1.19
CA ILE A 66 -2.82 2.57 1.99
C ILE A 66 -1.51 3.31 1.70
N LEU A 67 -1.61 4.53 1.18
CA LEU A 67 -0.47 5.43 1.03
C LEU A 67 -0.51 6.44 2.18
N VAL A 68 0.55 6.50 2.98
CA VAL A 68 0.69 7.44 4.09
C VAL A 68 1.81 8.42 3.77
N ALA A 69 1.48 9.69 3.75
CA ALA A 69 2.41 10.78 3.47
C ALA A 69 2.00 12.04 4.26
N PRO A 70 2.93 12.97 4.52
CA PRO A 70 2.60 14.25 5.16
C PRO A 70 1.63 15.10 4.33
N SER A 71 1.65 14.98 3.01
CA SER A 71 0.68 15.58 2.09
C SER A 71 0.72 14.87 0.72
N PHE A 72 -0.15 15.29 -0.21
CA PHE A 72 -0.27 14.72 -1.55
C PHE A 72 -0.24 15.85 -2.58
N SER A 73 0.49 15.67 -3.68
CA SER A 73 0.41 16.60 -4.80
C SER A 73 -0.98 16.53 -5.47
N PRO A 74 -1.43 17.58 -6.17
CA PRO A 74 -2.67 17.52 -6.96
C PRO A 74 -2.70 16.31 -7.92
N SER A 75 -1.57 16.07 -8.60
CA SER A 75 -1.42 14.92 -9.51
C SER A 75 -1.46 13.55 -8.81
N ALA A 76 -1.13 13.48 -7.53
CA ALA A 76 -1.31 12.27 -6.74
C ALA A 76 -2.79 12.03 -6.42
N ILE A 77 -3.50 13.10 -6.03
CA ILE A 77 -4.94 13.04 -5.75
C ILE A 77 -5.73 12.62 -7.00
N GLU A 78 -5.37 13.14 -8.18
CA GLU A 78 -5.98 12.74 -9.46
C GLU A 78 -5.79 11.26 -9.81
N ALA A 79 -4.82 10.57 -9.18
CA ALA A 79 -4.46 9.19 -9.49
C ALA A 79 -4.95 8.16 -8.47
N LEU A 80 -5.60 8.59 -7.37
CA LEU A 80 -6.18 7.73 -6.34
C LEU A 80 -7.51 7.12 -6.81
#